data_AF-A0A382QGZ5-F1
#
_entry.id   AF-A0A382QGZ5-F1
#
_cell.length_a   1.000
_cell.length_b   1.000
_cell.length_c   1.000
_cell.angle_alpha   90.00
_cell.angle_beta   90.00
_cell.angle_gamma   90.00
#
_symmetry.space_group_name_H-M   'P 1'
#
loop_
_entity.id
_entity.type
_entity.pdbx_description
1 polymer ?
#
loop_
_entity_poly.entity_id
_entity_poly.type
_entity_poly.pdbx_seq_one_letter_code
_entity_poly.pdbx_strand_id
1 'polypeptide(L)'
;QKGAGSFAIPHPDPVKKATHVLRHSFVESPTAGDNIYRWQVETSNCMDVITLPDYYRRLNKDDMVWVSPYKHFGSAYGEVTADQCCVIICSNEDGCYNVLLVGTRKDEIANNAWTGVEREETPPNYPIDSRSNPMVVGS
;
A
#
# COMPACT_ATOMS: atom_id res chain seq x y z
N GLN A 1 24.78 3.99 -4.11
CA GLN A 1 23.78 3.78 -3.05
C GLN A 1 22.51 4.53 -3.41
N LYS A 2 21.39 3.85 -3.64
CA LYS A 2 20.09 4.53 -3.66
C LYS A 2 19.61 4.58 -2.21
N GLY A 3 19.57 5.77 -1.62
CA GLY A 3 18.85 6.01 -0.37
C GLY A 3 17.36 5.75 -0.58
N ALA A 4 16.65 5.35 0.49
CA ALA A 4 15.25 4.93 0.51
C ALA A 4 14.42 5.48 -0.66
N GLY A 5 13.87 4.57 -1.47
CA GLY A 5 13.08 4.97 -2.63
C GLY A 5 11.81 5.69 -2.17
N SER A 6 11.58 6.87 -2.74
CA SER A 6 10.33 7.60 -2.59
C SER A 6 9.83 8.03 -3.96
N PHE A 7 8.52 8.09 -4.10
CA PHE A 7 7.84 8.35 -5.35
C PHE A 7 6.65 9.28 -5.10
N ALA A 8 6.24 9.99 -6.14
CA ALA A 8 5.03 10.78 -6.14
C ALA A 8 4.05 10.21 -7.16
N ILE A 9 2.77 10.18 -6.82
CA ILE A 9 1.68 9.82 -7.74
C ILE A 9 0.72 11.01 -7.86
N PRO A 10 0.03 11.18 -9.01
CA PRO A 10 -1.10 12.09 -9.09
C PRO A 10 -2.13 11.77 -8.00
N HIS A 11 -2.74 12.80 -7.43
CA HIS A 11 -3.74 12.58 -6.39
C HIS A 11 -4.95 11.78 -6.95
N PRO A 12 -5.40 10.69 -6.29
CA PRO A 12 -6.43 9.79 -6.84
C PRO A 12 -7.86 10.37 -6.78
N ASP A 13 -8.08 11.39 -5.94
CA ASP A 13 -9.29 12.22 -5.98
C ASP A 13 -9.35 13.04 -7.29
N PRO A 14 -10.37 12.86 -8.15
CA PRO A 14 -10.49 13.59 -9.41
C PRO A 14 -10.42 15.11 -9.28
N VAL A 15 -10.93 15.68 -8.17
CA VAL A 15 -10.94 17.13 -7.93
C VAL A 15 -9.54 17.67 -7.63
N LYS A 16 -8.67 16.84 -7.04
CA LYS A 16 -7.31 17.23 -6.64
C LYS A 16 -6.24 16.77 -7.63
N LYS A 17 -6.58 15.90 -8.58
CA LYS A 17 -5.65 15.28 -9.54
C LYS A 17 -4.81 16.30 -10.32
N ALA A 18 -5.37 17.46 -10.64
CA ALA A 18 -4.69 18.52 -11.40
C ALA A 18 -3.78 19.43 -10.55
N THR A 19 -3.97 19.47 -9.23
CA THR A 19 -3.34 20.46 -8.34
C THR A 19 -2.45 19.86 -7.26
N HIS A 20 -2.59 18.57 -6.97
CA HIS A 20 -1.89 17.89 -5.88
C HIS A 20 -1.26 16.57 -6.32
N VAL A 21 -0.19 16.19 -5.62
CA VAL A 21 0.45 14.88 -5.71
C VAL A 21 0.53 14.25 -4.32
N LEU A 22 0.47 12.92 -4.23
CA LEU A 22 0.77 12.19 -3.01
C LEU A 22 2.21 11.68 -3.10
N ARG A 23 3.04 11.96 -2.09
CA ARG A 23 4.41 11.46 -1.99
C ARG A 23 4.49 10.38 -0.92
N HIS A 24 5.09 9.24 -1.28
CA HIS A 24 5.26 8.10 -0.40
C HIS A 24 6.70 7.57 -0.46
N SER A 25 7.10 6.89 0.60
CA SER A 25 8.28 6.01 0.61
C SER A 25 7.84 4.58 0.37
N PHE A 26 8.65 3.78 -0.32
CA PHE A 26 8.32 2.37 -0.52
C PHE A 26 8.35 1.60 0.81
N VAL A 27 7.29 0.84 1.04
CA VAL A 27 7.29 -0.32 1.93
C VAL A 27 7.50 -1.54 1.04
N GLU A 28 8.50 -2.36 1.36
CA GLU A 28 8.72 -3.59 0.62
C GLU A 28 7.73 -4.65 1.10
N SER A 29 6.84 -5.07 0.20
CA SER A 29 5.82 -6.09 0.45
C SER A 29 5.65 -6.99 -0.77
N PRO A 30 5.25 -8.27 -0.60
CA PRO A 30 4.95 -9.17 -1.70
C PRO A 30 3.56 -8.90 -2.33
N THR A 31 3.20 -7.63 -2.49
CA THR A 31 1.89 -7.15 -2.98
C THR A 31 2.07 -6.02 -3.98
N ALA A 32 1.00 -5.50 -4.58
CA ALA A 32 1.04 -4.33 -5.47
C ALA A 32 1.40 -3.00 -4.77
N GLY A 33 1.97 -3.07 -3.56
CA GLY A 33 2.37 -1.98 -2.70
C GLY A 33 1.40 -1.82 -1.53
N ASP A 34 1.92 -1.98 -0.31
CA ASP A 34 1.14 -1.80 0.90
C ASP A 34 1.28 -0.38 1.46
N ASN A 35 0.15 0.21 1.86
CA ASN A 35 0.11 1.45 2.61
C ASN A 35 -0.11 1.15 4.09
N ILE A 36 0.75 1.71 4.93
CA ILE A 36 0.72 1.52 6.38
C ILE A 36 0.22 2.79 7.05
N TYR A 37 -0.80 2.66 7.89
CA TYR A 37 -1.32 3.73 8.72
C TYR A 37 -1.26 3.32 10.19
N ARG A 38 -0.82 4.24 11.05
CA ARG A 38 -0.61 3.98 12.48
C ARG A 38 -1.23 5.06 13.31
N TRP A 39 -1.92 4.65 14.36
CA TRP A 39 -2.48 5.54 15.37
C TRP A 39 -2.25 4.99 16.76
N GLN A 40 -2.36 5.89 17.73
CA GLN A 40 -2.61 5.56 19.12
C GLN A 40 -3.90 6.27 19.49
N VAL A 41 -4.88 5.52 19.99
CA VAL A 41 -6.25 6.02 20.27
C VAL A 41 -6.64 5.70 21.70
N GLU A 42 -7.54 6.51 22.27
CA GLU A 42 -8.13 6.26 23.58
C GLU A 42 -9.58 5.85 23.36
N THR A 43 -9.96 4.65 23.79
CA THR A 43 -11.35 4.19 23.68
C THR A 43 -12.18 4.75 24.84
N SER A 44 -13.45 5.07 24.55
CA SER A 44 -14.44 5.44 25.55
C SER A 44 -15.73 4.68 25.28
N ASN A 45 -16.32 4.09 26.34
CA ASN A 45 -17.41 3.12 26.20
C ASN A 45 -17.04 1.96 25.27
N CYS A 46 -15.81 1.49 25.39
CA CYS A 46 -15.21 0.37 24.66
C CYS A 46 -15.15 0.57 23.14
N MET A 47 -15.13 1.84 22.68
CA MET A 47 -15.17 2.18 21.26
C MET A 47 -14.32 3.41 20.94
N ASP A 48 -13.77 3.46 19.73
CA ASP A 48 -13.29 4.69 19.10
C ASP A 48 -13.51 4.63 17.57
N VAL A 49 -13.47 5.80 16.90
CA VAL A 49 -13.64 5.90 15.44
C VAL A 49 -12.55 6.77 14.83
N ILE A 50 -11.74 6.16 13.98
CA ILE A 50 -10.71 6.85 13.20
C ILE A 50 -11.30 7.22 11.83
N THR A 51 -11.35 8.51 11.50
CA THR A 51 -11.71 8.96 10.14
C THR A 51 -10.53 8.77 9.20
N LEU A 52 -10.73 8.02 8.12
CA LEU A 52 -9.72 7.81 7.09
C LEU A 52 -9.65 9.00 6.13
N PRO A 53 -8.45 9.30 5.57
CA PRO A 53 -8.35 10.29 4.50
C PRO A 53 -9.22 9.91 3.30
N ASP A 54 -9.85 10.90 2.65
CA ASP A 54 -10.77 10.67 1.53
C ASP A 54 -10.19 9.83 0.38
N TYR A 55 -8.87 9.89 0.18
CA TYR A 55 -8.19 9.12 -0.85
C TYR A 55 -8.08 7.63 -0.52
N TYR A 56 -8.20 7.22 0.76
CA TYR A 56 -8.00 5.84 1.21
C TYR A 56 -8.89 4.87 0.43
N ARG A 57 -10.20 5.14 0.37
CA ARG A 57 -11.18 4.32 -0.36
C ARG A 57 -10.90 4.19 -1.86
N ARG A 58 -10.18 5.14 -2.44
CA ARG A 58 -9.80 5.13 -3.87
C ARG A 58 -8.48 4.42 -4.10
N LEU A 59 -7.62 4.37 -3.09
CA LEU A 59 -6.25 3.88 -3.19
C LEU A 59 -6.08 2.45 -2.68
N ASN A 60 -6.83 2.05 -1.65
CA ASN A 60 -6.58 0.80 -0.90
C ASN A 60 -7.70 -0.24 -1.06
N LYS A 61 -7.33 -1.51 -0.99
CA LYS A 61 -8.18 -2.69 -0.85
C LYS A 61 -7.50 -3.65 0.14
N ASP A 62 -8.17 -4.77 0.42
CA ASP A 62 -7.61 -5.87 1.22
C ASP A 62 -7.19 -5.38 2.62
N ASP A 63 -8.08 -4.64 3.28
CA ASP A 63 -7.83 -3.97 4.54
C ASP A 63 -7.60 -4.97 5.68
N MET A 64 -6.54 -4.74 6.46
CA MET A 64 -6.26 -5.50 7.68
C MET A 64 -5.96 -4.55 8.84
N VAL A 65 -6.63 -4.77 9.98
CA VAL A 65 -6.47 -3.95 11.18
C VAL A 65 -5.98 -4.81 12.34
N TRP A 66 -4.95 -4.32 13.03
CA TRP A 66 -4.48 -4.86 14.30
C TRP A 66 -4.63 -3.80 15.37
N VAL A 67 -5.15 -4.21 16.51
CA VAL A 67 -5.31 -3.35 17.69
C VAL A 67 -4.70 -4.06 18.89
N SER A 68 -3.85 -3.37 19.63
CA SER A 68 -3.20 -3.91 20.83
C SER A 68 -3.19 -2.86 21.95
N PRO A 69 -3.39 -3.28 23.21
CA PRO A 69 -3.41 -2.34 24.33
C PRO A 69 -2.03 -1.70 24.54
N TYR A 70 -2.02 -0.45 24.98
CA TYR A 70 -0.81 0.34 25.23
C TYR A 70 -0.69 0.67 26.73
N LYS A 71 0.23 -0.01 27.42
CA LYS A 71 0.49 0.15 28.87
C LYS A 71 -0.70 -0.19 29.78
N HIS A 72 -1.62 -1.02 29.30
CA HIS A 72 -2.66 -1.67 30.10
C HIS A 72 -2.94 -3.06 29.56
N PHE A 73 -3.80 -3.83 30.24
CA PHE A 73 -4.34 -5.08 29.71
C PHE A 73 -5.66 -4.82 29.01
N GLY A 74 -5.97 -5.66 28.03
CA GLY A 74 -7.21 -5.54 27.27
C GLY A 74 -7.08 -6.27 25.94
N SER A 75 -8.23 -6.46 25.29
CA SER A 75 -8.35 -7.01 23.96
C SER A 75 -9.16 -6.04 23.12
N ALA A 76 -8.74 -5.83 21.88
CA ALA A 76 -9.47 -5.00 20.94
C ALA A 76 -9.28 -5.53 19.52
N TYR A 77 -10.22 -5.20 18.66
CA TYR A 77 -10.12 -5.38 17.22
C TYR A 77 -10.54 -4.09 16.52
N GLY A 78 -10.24 -4.00 15.24
CA GLY A 78 -10.74 -2.92 14.42
C GLY A 78 -11.26 -3.44 13.09
N GLU A 79 -12.18 -2.70 12.49
CA GLU A 79 -12.78 -3.01 11.21
C GLU A 79 -12.91 -1.73 10.38
N VAL A 80 -12.51 -1.81 9.11
CA VAL A 80 -12.74 -0.73 8.16
C VAL A 80 -14.20 -0.77 7.72
N THR A 81 -14.88 0.37 7.75
CA THR A 81 -16.27 0.45 7.30
C THR A 81 -16.41 0.08 5.83
N ALA A 82 -17.58 -0.40 5.41
CA ALA A 82 -17.82 -0.84 4.03
C ALA A 82 -17.56 0.26 2.96
N ASP A 83 -17.74 1.54 3.32
CA ASP A 83 -17.44 2.68 2.46
C ASP A 83 -15.96 3.14 2.51
N GLN A 84 -15.16 2.46 3.32
CA GLN A 84 -13.75 2.73 3.62
C GLN A 84 -13.49 4.19 4.07
N CYS A 85 -14.47 4.80 4.75
CA CYS A 85 -14.34 6.14 5.31
C CYS A 85 -13.80 6.14 6.75
N CYS A 86 -13.99 5.05 7.49
CA CYS A 86 -13.61 4.97 8.90
C CYS A 86 -12.97 3.63 9.25
N VAL A 87 -12.20 3.61 10.34
CA VAL A 87 -11.88 2.41 11.10
C VAL A 87 -12.65 2.49 12.42
N ILE A 88 -13.47 1.49 12.70
CA ILE A 88 -14.15 1.34 13.98
C ILE A 88 -13.26 0.47 14.87
N ILE A 89 -12.92 0.97 16.05
CA ILE A 89 -12.16 0.23 17.07
C ILE A 89 -13.14 -0.21 18.15
N CYS A 90 -13.13 -1.50 18.46
CA CYS A 90 -13.94 -2.09 19.52
C CYS A 90 -12.99 -2.76 20.53
N SER A 91 -13.07 -2.32 21.79
CA SER A 91 -12.30 -2.90 22.89
C SER A 91 -13.22 -3.62 23.88
N ASN A 92 -12.63 -4.36 24.82
CA ASN A 92 -13.36 -4.95 25.95
C ASN A 92 -13.24 -4.11 27.24
N GLU A 93 -12.35 -3.12 27.24
CA GLU A 93 -12.09 -2.19 28.33
C GLU A 93 -11.69 -0.84 27.73
N ASP A 94 -11.98 0.26 28.42
CA ASP A 94 -11.51 1.58 28.04
C ASP A 94 -10.01 1.71 28.32
N GLY A 95 -9.30 2.37 27.41
CA GLY A 95 -7.87 2.58 27.54
C GLY A 95 -7.22 3.01 26.23
N CYS A 96 -5.90 3.10 26.29
CA CYS A 96 -5.09 3.52 25.15
C CYS A 96 -4.68 2.31 24.30
N TYR A 97 -4.97 2.32 23.00
CA TYR A 97 -4.65 1.23 22.07
C TYR A 97 -3.79 1.72 20.90
N ASN A 98 -2.82 0.90 20.49
CA ASN A 98 -2.10 1.08 19.23
C ASN A 98 -2.89 0.41 18.10
N VAL A 99 -3.08 1.15 17.01
CA VAL A 99 -3.80 0.67 15.81
C VAL A 99 -2.84 0.67 14.63
N LEU A 100 -2.79 -0.46 13.92
CA LEU A 100 -2.12 -0.64 12.65
C LEU A 100 -3.17 -1.00 11.60
N LEU A 101 -3.30 -0.17 10.57
CA LEU A 101 -4.06 -0.50 9.37
C LEU A 101 -3.09 -0.69 8.20
N VAL A 102 -3.25 -1.79 7.49
CA VAL A 102 -2.58 -2.06 6.23
C VAL A 102 -3.63 -2.22 5.15
N GLY A 103 -3.40 -1.57 4.01
CA GLY A 103 -4.19 -1.79 2.79
C GLY A 103 -3.26 -1.91 1.59
N THR A 104 -3.62 -2.78 0.64
CA THR A 104 -2.88 -2.96 -0.61
C THR A 104 -3.40 -1.97 -1.65
N ARG A 105 -2.48 -1.38 -2.42
CA ARG A 105 -2.83 -0.44 -3.48
C ARG A 105 -3.67 -1.08 -4.58
N LYS A 106 -4.63 -0.31 -5.10
CA LYS A 106 -5.52 -0.69 -6.22
C LYS A 106 -5.60 0.33 -7.34
N ASP A 107 -4.82 1.41 -7.29
CA ASP A 107 -4.81 2.38 -8.38
C ASP A 107 -4.13 1.80 -9.64
N GLU A 108 -4.42 2.43 -10.77
CA GLU A 108 -4.02 1.98 -12.10
C GLU A 108 -2.50 1.77 -12.25
N ILE A 109 -1.69 2.66 -11.65
CA ILE A 109 -0.22 2.57 -11.75
C ILE A 109 0.27 1.32 -11.01
N ALA A 110 -0.23 1.09 -9.81
CA ALA A 110 0.13 -0.09 -9.02
C ALA A 110 -0.26 -1.39 -9.73
N ASN A 111 -1.50 -1.49 -10.20
CA ASN A 111 -2.00 -2.69 -10.87
C ASN A 111 -1.25 -2.98 -12.18
N ASN A 112 -0.90 -1.95 -12.96
CA ASN A 112 -0.23 -2.13 -14.24
C ASN A 112 1.27 -2.44 -14.08
N ALA A 113 1.93 -1.88 -13.06
CA ALA A 113 3.36 -2.11 -12.81
C ALA A 113 3.62 -3.43 -12.04
N TRP A 114 2.66 -3.87 -11.24
CA TRP A 114 2.76 -5.09 -10.45
C TRP A 114 2.36 -6.33 -11.27
N THR A 115 3.29 -7.25 -11.42
CA THR A 115 3.20 -8.40 -12.33
C THR A 115 3.71 -9.67 -11.63
N GLY A 116 3.65 -9.68 -10.29
CA GLY A 116 4.17 -10.74 -9.43
C GLY A 116 5.47 -10.35 -8.72
N VAL A 117 5.69 -11.00 -7.57
CA VAL A 117 6.88 -10.87 -6.71
C VAL A 117 8.10 -11.44 -7.42
N GLU A 118 7.94 -12.64 -7.95
CA GLU A 118 8.97 -13.35 -8.70
C GLU A 118 8.64 -13.25 -10.18
N ARG A 119 9.62 -12.83 -10.98
CA ARG A 119 9.53 -12.75 -12.43
C ARG A 119 10.78 -13.33 -13.03
N GLU A 120 10.63 -14.00 -14.18
CA GLU A 120 11.78 -14.33 -15.00
C GLU A 120 12.45 -13.03 -15.46
N GLU A 121 13.78 -12.99 -15.39
CA GLU A 121 14.52 -11.87 -15.96
C GLU A 121 14.22 -11.80 -17.45
N THR A 122 13.64 -10.69 -17.90
CA THR A 122 13.55 -10.47 -19.34
C THR A 122 14.98 -10.29 -19.84
N PRO A 123 15.50 -11.18 -20.71
CA PRO A 123 16.88 -11.07 -21.14
C PRO A 123 17.07 -9.69 -21.80
N PRO A 124 18.20 -9.03 -21.54
CA PRO A 124 18.46 -7.72 -22.12
C PRO A 124 18.31 -7.80 -23.63
N ASN A 125 17.60 -6.83 -24.21
CA ASN A 125 17.43 -6.73 -25.65
C ASN A 125 18.79 -6.37 -26.26
N TYR A 126 19.60 -7.39 -26.56
CA TYR A 126 20.85 -7.20 -27.28
C TYR A 126 20.48 -6.67 -28.67
N PRO A 127 21.01 -5.52 -29.09
CA PRO A 127 20.83 -5.09 -30.47
C PRO A 127 21.34 -6.21 -31.37
N ILE A 128 20.50 -6.66 -32.31
CA ILE A 128 20.93 -7.59 -33.35
C ILE A 128 22.07 -6.88 -34.10
N ASP A 129 23.29 -7.34 -33.89
CA ASP A 129 24.41 -6.89 -34.69
C ASP A 129 24.19 -7.37 -36.12
N SER A 130 23.81 -6.43 -37.00
CA SER A 130 23.69 -6.63 -38.44
C SER A 130 24.99 -7.09 -39.13
N ARG A 131 26.09 -7.33 -38.41
CA ARG A 131 27.39 -7.77 -38.95
C ARG A 131 27.71 -9.25 -38.78
N SER A 132 26.82 -10.08 -38.22
CA SER A 132 26.98 -11.54 -38.32
C SER A 132 26.52 -12.03 -39.70
N ASN A 133 27.41 -11.84 -40.68
CA ASN A 133 27.30 -12.42 -42.02
C ASN A 133 27.15 -13.95 -41.91
N PRO A 134 26.19 -14.60 -42.60
CA PRO A 134 26.13 -16.05 -42.64
C PRO A 134 27.36 -16.58 -43.36
N MET A 135 28.20 -17.35 -42.65
CA MET A 135 29.19 -18.19 -43.32
C MET A 135 28.43 -19.19 -44.18
N VAL A 136 28.56 -18.97 -45.49
CA VAL A 136 28.06 -19.75 -46.60
C VAL A 136 28.40 -21.22 -46.42
N VAL A 137 27.38 -22.06 -46.56
CA VAL A 137 27.51 -23.51 -46.80
C VAL A 137 28.15 -23.71 -48.17
N GLY A 138 29.26 -24.44 -48.24
CA GLY A 138 29.93 -24.71 -49.52
C GLY A 138 30.79 -25.97 -49.50
N SER A 139 30.26 -26.99 -50.21
CA SER A 139 30.85 -28.24 -50.73
C SER A 139 31.46 -29.26 -49.76
#